data_AF-A0A327VQA8-F1
#
_entry.id   AF-A0A327VQA8-F1
#
_cell.length_a   1.000
_cell.length_b   1.000
_cell.length_c   1.000
_cell.angle_alpha   90.00
_cell.angle_beta   90.00
_cell.angle_gamma   90.00
#
_symmetry.space_group_name_H-M   'P 1'
#
loop_
_entity.id
_entity.type
_entity.pdbx_description
1 polymer ?
#
loop_
_entity_poly.entity_id
_entity_poly.type
_entity_poly.pdbx_seq_one_letter_code
_entity_poly.pdbx_strand_id
1 'polypeptide(L)'
;MFGFAKKNGRLIKMRRHPLTNTTTTWGAGQIGTNRNGEDYTYDANGNILTLNRNGNDDNRLAMDRLTYQYERDGEGYLLNNKLQLVQDAVPASTYPSDVDDMTKAFRYDSIGNLIADESNGISEIKWTVYGKIQSINSANGSLLYKYDAGGNRIYKEFRPTSSPAAVQRTWYLRDPHGQVLATYGNTNGDNATYWKEQYLYGSSRLGMWQPDMLVSGGTVGNAGSIWGQGNRKRYELTNHLGNVLATISDEKSGGNATAFNQTDYTPFGAQMDGAVWNLGGSYKYGFNGQEKSDEIKGEGNSYTAQFWEYDPRIGRRWNLDPKPIAGLSAYVVLANAPLWHVDFLGDTTVIVPIFESVWPDIYRNHL
;
A
#
# COMPACT_ATOMS: atom_id res chain seq x y z
N MET A 1 20.80 5.31 -5.36
CA MET A 1 19.99 6.26 -6.17
C MET A 1 19.28 5.50 -7.27
N PHE A 2 18.19 6.00 -7.83
CA PHE A 2 17.43 5.29 -8.88
C PHE A 2 17.35 6.11 -10.17
N GLY A 3 17.43 5.43 -11.31
CA GLY A 3 17.23 5.98 -12.65
C GLY A 3 15.98 5.39 -13.28
N PHE A 4 15.26 6.19 -14.07
CA PHE A 4 13.96 5.81 -14.63
C PHE A 4 13.87 6.15 -16.12
N ALA A 5 13.17 5.32 -16.89
CA ALA A 5 12.85 5.60 -18.29
C ALA A 5 11.33 5.59 -18.51
N LYS A 6 10.85 6.46 -19.41
CA LYS A 6 9.44 6.57 -19.75
C LYS A 6 9.20 6.47 -21.25
N LYS A 7 8.03 5.96 -21.63
CA LYS A 7 7.52 5.98 -23.01
C LYS A 7 6.05 6.40 -22.98
N ASN A 8 5.68 7.40 -23.79
CA ASN A 8 4.32 7.96 -23.84
C ASN A 8 3.77 8.34 -22.44
N GLY A 9 4.62 8.95 -21.61
CA GLY A 9 4.26 9.35 -20.24
C GLY A 9 4.23 8.23 -19.21
N ARG A 10 4.37 6.96 -19.60
CA ARG A 10 4.33 5.79 -18.70
C ARG A 10 5.73 5.30 -18.34
N LEU A 11 5.92 4.83 -17.12
CA LEU A 11 7.16 4.23 -16.64
C LEU A 11 7.43 2.91 -17.34
N ILE A 12 8.57 2.75 -18.00
CA ILE A 12 8.96 1.49 -18.65
C ILE A 12 10.15 0.81 -17.97
N LYS A 13 10.98 1.55 -17.24
CA LYS A 13 12.14 0.99 -16.53
C LYS A 13 12.46 1.75 -15.25
N MET A 14 12.88 1.00 -14.23
CA MET A 14 13.60 1.51 -13.06
C MET A 14 14.93 0.75 -12.94
N ARG A 15 16.02 1.45 -12.60
CA ARG A 15 17.33 0.87 -12.30
C ARG A 15 17.90 1.48 -11.03
N ARG A 16 18.56 0.66 -10.22
CA ARG A 16 19.33 1.12 -9.06
C ARG A 16 20.76 1.44 -9.51
N HIS A 17 21.27 2.56 -9.01
CA HIS A 17 22.66 2.98 -9.19
C HIS A 17 23.39 2.97 -7.86
N PRO A 18 24.63 2.45 -7.82
CA PRO A 18 25.51 2.56 -6.66
C PRO A 18 25.73 4.02 -6.30
N LEU A 19 25.77 4.30 -5.00
CA LEU A 19 26.29 5.56 -4.50
C LEU A 19 27.80 5.38 -4.32
N THR A 20 28.61 6.21 -4.97
CA THR A 20 30.05 6.26 -4.73
C THR A 20 30.42 7.62 -4.15
N ASN A 21 31.43 7.68 -3.29
CA ASN A 21 31.88 8.92 -2.62
C ASN A 21 32.66 9.87 -3.54
N THR A 22 32.57 9.70 -4.85
CA THR A 22 33.26 10.49 -5.88
C THR A 22 32.25 11.03 -6.89
N THR A 23 32.59 12.11 -7.58
CA THR A 23 31.76 12.68 -8.64
C THR A 23 31.51 11.64 -9.72
N THR A 24 30.27 11.15 -9.82
CA THR A 24 29.87 10.18 -10.84
C THR A 24 29.34 10.89 -12.08
N THR A 25 29.79 10.44 -13.25
CA THR A 25 29.11 10.71 -14.51
C THR A 25 27.88 9.81 -14.61
N TRP A 26 26.69 10.40 -14.45
CA TRP A 26 25.41 9.69 -14.58
C TRP A 26 25.10 9.42 -16.05
N GLY A 27 24.96 8.15 -16.43
CA GLY A 27 24.63 7.77 -17.81
C GLY A 27 24.03 6.37 -17.90
N ALA A 28 23.30 6.10 -18.98
CA ALA A 28 22.62 4.81 -19.20
C ALA A 28 23.56 3.59 -19.21
N GLY A 29 24.87 3.80 -19.43
CA GLY A 29 25.90 2.76 -19.37
C GLY A 29 26.52 2.52 -17.98
N GLN A 30 26.12 3.29 -16.96
CA GLN A 30 26.66 3.21 -15.59
C GLN A 30 25.66 2.53 -14.63
N ILE A 31 24.98 1.47 -15.09
CA ILE A 31 24.14 0.62 -14.24
C ILE A 31 25.11 -0.25 -13.44
N GLY A 32 25.18 -0.06 -12.11
CA GLY A 32 26.14 -0.81 -11.28
C GLY A 32 25.79 -2.29 -11.17
N THR A 33 24.64 -2.58 -10.55
CA THR A 33 24.03 -3.92 -10.54
C THR A 33 22.57 -3.78 -10.99
N ASN A 34 22.01 -4.80 -11.64
CA ASN A 34 20.59 -4.78 -12.00
C ASN A 34 19.69 -5.21 -10.82
N ARG A 35 20.21 -5.12 -9.58
CA ARG A 35 19.47 -5.38 -8.34
C ARG A 35 18.29 -4.44 -8.25
N ASN A 36 17.15 -4.97 -7.81
CA ASN A 36 15.91 -4.21 -7.65
C ASN A 36 15.47 -3.47 -8.93
N GLY A 37 15.95 -3.89 -10.11
CA GLY A 37 15.56 -3.30 -11.38
C GLY A 37 14.17 -3.80 -11.82
N GLU A 38 13.41 -2.94 -12.49
CA GLU A 38 12.10 -3.31 -13.03
C GLU A 38 11.94 -2.87 -14.48
N ASP A 39 11.26 -3.68 -15.29
CA ASP A 39 10.89 -3.42 -16.67
C ASP A 39 9.40 -3.68 -16.87
N TYR A 40 8.72 -2.72 -17.49
CA TYR A 40 7.28 -2.77 -17.74
C TYR A 40 6.97 -2.65 -19.22
N THR A 41 5.93 -3.38 -19.66
CA THR A 41 5.29 -3.18 -20.97
C THR A 41 3.80 -2.95 -20.79
N TYR A 42 3.17 -2.26 -21.74
CA TYR A 42 1.77 -1.88 -21.67
C TYR A 42 1.09 -2.01 -23.02
N ASP A 43 -0.22 -2.22 -23.02
CA ASP A 43 -1.05 -2.00 -24.20
C ASP A 43 -1.41 -0.51 -24.40
N ALA A 44 -2.19 -0.20 -25.44
CA ALA A 44 -2.63 1.16 -25.72
C ALA A 44 -3.48 1.77 -24.59
N ASN A 45 -4.32 0.97 -23.94
CA ASN A 45 -5.18 1.40 -22.81
C ASN A 45 -4.41 1.53 -21.48
N GLY A 46 -3.13 1.16 -21.46
CA GLY A 46 -2.29 1.25 -20.27
C GLY A 46 -2.40 0.05 -19.35
N ASN A 47 -3.00 -1.04 -19.79
CA ASN A 47 -2.92 -2.29 -19.05
C ASN A 47 -1.47 -2.80 -19.10
N ILE A 48 -0.92 -3.17 -17.93
CA ILE A 48 0.42 -3.79 -17.85
C ILE A 48 0.36 -5.14 -18.57
N LEU A 49 1.29 -5.40 -19.49
CA LEU A 49 1.38 -6.67 -20.21
C LEU A 49 2.47 -7.57 -19.61
N THR A 50 3.59 -6.98 -19.20
CA THR A 50 4.67 -7.71 -18.51
C THR A 50 5.29 -6.85 -17.41
N LEU A 51 5.77 -7.51 -16.36
CA LEU A 51 6.65 -6.93 -15.34
C LEU A 51 7.82 -7.88 -15.09
N ASN A 52 9.02 -7.47 -15.47
CA ASN A 52 10.24 -8.16 -15.03
C ASN A 52 10.80 -7.41 -13.83
N ARG A 53 10.81 -8.03 -12.66
CA ARG A 53 11.36 -7.47 -11.43
C ARG A 53 12.58 -8.28 -10.99
N ASN A 54 13.60 -7.58 -10.52
CA ASN A 54 14.76 -8.21 -9.91
C ASN A 54 14.77 -8.04 -8.39
N GLY A 55 15.30 -9.03 -7.67
CA GLY A 55 15.57 -8.95 -6.24
C GLY A 55 16.91 -8.30 -5.92
N ASN A 56 17.36 -8.43 -4.67
CA ASN A 56 18.63 -7.86 -4.21
C ASN A 56 19.84 -8.80 -4.34
N ASP A 57 19.61 -10.09 -4.60
CA ASP A 57 20.66 -11.11 -4.71
C ASP A 57 21.29 -11.12 -6.11
N ASP A 58 22.59 -10.80 -6.20
CA ASP A 58 23.34 -10.80 -7.47
C ASP A 58 23.41 -12.18 -8.14
N ASN A 59 23.36 -13.27 -7.37
CA ASN A 59 23.41 -14.63 -7.92
C ASN A 59 22.06 -15.10 -8.46
N ARG A 60 20.98 -14.39 -8.11
CA ARG A 60 19.61 -14.79 -8.40
C ARG A 60 18.73 -13.57 -8.65
N LEU A 61 19.15 -12.74 -9.57
CA LEU A 61 18.53 -11.44 -9.78
C LEU A 61 17.05 -11.55 -10.18
N ALA A 62 16.67 -12.51 -11.01
CA ALA A 62 15.27 -12.66 -11.43
C ALA A 62 14.39 -13.04 -10.23
N MET A 63 13.56 -12.10 -9.78
CA MET A 63 12.55 -12.36 -8.75
C MET A 63 11.22 -12.64 -9.41
N ASP A 64 10.74 -11.73 -10.25
CA ASP A 64 9.52 -11.95 -11.02
C ASP A 64 9.76 -11.76 -12.53
N ARG A 65 9.10 -12.58 -13.34
CA ARG A 65 8.97 -12.47 -14.80
C ARG A 65 7.50 -12.60 -15.16
N LEU A 66 6.73 -11.61 -14.72
CA LEU A 66 5.29 -11.62 -14.77
C LEU A 66 4.75 -11.34 -16.17
N THR A 67 3.81 -12.17 -16.62
CA THR A 67 2.99 -11.96 -17.80
C THR A 67 1.53 -11.80 -17.39
N TYR A 68 0.90 -10.73 -17.84
CA TYR A 68 -0.46 -10.35 -17.48
C TYR A 68 -1.41 -10.75 -18.60
N GLN A 69 -2.38 -11.60 -18.29
CA GLN A 69 -3.35 -12.10 -19.25
C GLN A 69 -4.70 -11.40 -19.09
N TYR A 70 -5.28 -11.02 -20.22
CA TYR A 70 -6.57 -10.35 -20.31
C TYR A 70 -7.47 -11.07 -21.31
N GLU A 71 -8.78 -10.87 -21.16
CA GLU A 71 -9.75 -11.42 -22.10
C GLU A 71 -9.58 -10.81 -23.48
N ARG A 72 -9.49 -11.69 -24.49
CA ARG A 72 -9.42 -11.33 -25.89
C ARG A 72 -10.41 -12.15 -26.70
N ASP A 73 -10.87 -11.58 -27.81
CA ASP A 73 -11.69 -12.31 -28.78
C ASP A 73 -10.82 -13.23 -29.66
N GLY A 74 -11.48 -13.93 -30.59
CA GLY A 74 -10.80 -14.84 -31.53
C GLY A 74 -9.86 -14.14 -32.52
N GLU A 75 -9.94 -12.82 -32.66
CA GLU A 75 -9.06 -12.00 -33.51
C GLU A 75 -7.92 -11.34 -32.70
N GLY A 76 -7.92 -11.54 -31.37
CA GLY A 76 -6.89 -11.04 -30.46
C GLY A 76 -7.16 -9.63 -29.91
N TYR A 77 -8.32 -9.02 -30.19
CA TYR A 77 -8.68 -7.73 -29.62
C TYR A 77 -9.10 -7.87 -28.17
N LEU A 78 -8.77 -6.86 -27.37
CA LEU A 78 -9.08 -6.81 -25.95
C LEU A 78 -10.60 -6.68 -25.75
N LEU A 79 -11.22 -7.64 -25.05
CA LEU A 79 -12.65 -7.62 -24.75
C LEU A 79 -12.97 -6.70 -23.57
N ASN A 80 -12.10 -6.69 -22.56
CA ASN A 80 -12.22 -5.81 -21.40
C ASN A 80 -10.85 -5.66 -20.71
N ASN A 81 -10.76 -4.72 -19.78
CA ASN A 81 -9.54 -4.42 -19.05
C ASN A 81 -9.40 -5.23 -17.73
N LYS A 82 -10.21 -6.28 -17.51
CA LYS A 82 -10.14 -7.11 -16.31
C LYS A 82 -8.94 -8.05 -16.43
N LEU A 83 -8.11 -8.11 -15.39
CA LEU A 83 -7.00 -9.06 -15.31
C LEU A 83 -7.56 -10.47 -15.14
N GLN A 84 -7.18 -11.43 -15.98
CA GLN A 84 -7.56 -12.82 -15.75
C GLN A 84 -6.53 -13.56 -14.91
N LEU A 85 -5.26 -13.49 -15.30
CA LEU A 85 -4.18 -14.26 -14.69
C LEU A 85 -2.88 -13.48 -14.74
N VAL A 86 -2.07 -13.66 -13.70
CA VAL A 86 -0.65 -13.31 -13.72
C VAL A 86 0.13 -14.62 -13.68
N GLN A 87 1.00 -14.80 -14.65
CA GLN A 87 1.92 -15.92 -14.69
C GLN A 87 3.32 -15.43 -14.40
N ASP A 88 4.10 -16.19 -13.65
CA ASP A 88 5.49 -15.95 -13.38
C ASP A 88 6.37 -17.07 -13.97
N ALA A 89 7.35 -16.68 -14.79
CA ALA A 89 8.32 -17.62 -15.33
C ALA A 89 9.48 -17.94 -14.36
N VAL A 90 9.55 -17.26 -13.21
CA VAL A 90 10.53 -17.58 -12.15
C VAL A 90 9.95 -18.68 -11.24
N PRO A 91 10.74 -19.70 -10.84
CA PRO A 91 10.22 -20.74 -9.95
C PRO A 91 9.90 -20.22 -8.54
N ALA A 92 8.79 -20.64 -7.95
CA ALA A 92 8.33 -20.22 -6.62
C ALA A 92 9.29 -20.51 -5.45
N SER A 93 10.24 -21.43 -5.61
CA SER A 93 11.28 -21.67 -4.61
C SER A 93 12.38 -20.60 -4.61
N THR A 94 12.30 -19.63 -5.51
CA THR A 94 13.30 -18.60 -5.71
C THR A 94 13.12 -17.58 -4.58
N TYR A 95 12.20 -16.64 -4.65
CA TYR A 95 12.00 -15.74 -3.52
C TYR A 95 10.90 -16.28 -2.61
N PRO A 96 11.03 -16.14 -1.27
CA PRO A 96 10.01 -16.63 -0.35
C PRO A 96 8.80 -15.68 -0.22
N SER A 97 8.86 -14.50 -0.85
CA SER A 97 7.89 -13.41 -0.63
C SER A 97 7.82 -12.51 -1.87
N ASP A 98 7.23 -13.04 -2.93
CA ASP A 98 7.05 -12.44 -4.26
C ASP A 98 5.69 -12.83 -4.89
N VAL A 99 5.54 -12.70 -6.21
CA VAL A 99 4.32 -13.06 -6.94
C VAL A 99 4.56 -14.31 -7.78
N ASP A 100 3.99 -15.42 -7.33
CA ASP A 100 4.05 -16.70 -8.04
C ASP A 100 2.96 -16.88 -9.11
N ASP A 101 3.17 -17.91 -9.93
CA ASP A 101 2.22 -18.41 -10.93
C ASP A 101 0.81 -18.62 -10.34
N MET A 102 -0.17 -17.95 -10.94
CA MET A 102 -1.56 -18.12 -10.54
C MET A 102 -2.15 -19.43 -11.08
N THR A 103 -2.66 -20.24 -10.16
CA THR A 103 -3.39 -21.48 -10.43
C THR A 103 -4.88 -21.30 -10.76
N LYS A 104 -5.44 -20.12 -10.45
CA LYS A 104 -6.86 -19.79 -10.61
C LYS A 104 -7.00 -18.35 -11.09
N ALA A 105 -7.90 -18.12 -12.02
CA ALA A 105 -8.15 -16.77 -12.54
C ALA A 105 -8.80 -15.87 -11.48
N PHE A 106 -8.51 -14.58 -11.55
CA PHE A 106 -9.28 -13.57 -10.84
C PHE A 106 -10.74 -13.64 -11.28
N ARG A 107 -11.65 -13.46 -10.33
CA ARG A 107 -13.09 -13.38 -10.61
C ARG A 107 -13.61 -12.01 -10.26
N TYR A 108 -14.52 -11.51 -11.08
CA TYR A 108 -15.14 -10.21 -10.90
C TYR A 108 -16.66 -10.33 -10.87
N ASP A 109 -17.31 -9.37 -10.22
CA ASP A 109 -18.74 -9.18 -10.38
C ASP A 109 -19.08 -8.59 -11.77
N SER A 110 -20.38 -8.43 -12.03
CA SER A 110 -20.92 -7.91 -13.29
C SER A 110 -20.48 -6.47 -13.58
N ILE A 111 -20.22 -5.65 -12.55
CA ILE A 111 -19.76 -4.27 -12.70
C ILE A 111 -18.24 -4.14 -12.68
N GLY A 112 -17.52 -5.24 -12.43
CA GLY A 112 -16.07 -5.34 -12.54
C GLY A 112 -15.29 -5.15 -11.23
N ASN A 113 -15.91 -5.27 -10.06
CA ASN A 113 -15.15 -5.38 -8.82
C ASN A 113 -14.62 -6.80 -8.64
N LEU A 114 -13.40 -6.94 -8.13
CA LEU A 114 -12.79 -8.22 -7.81
C LEU A 114 -13.56 -8.92 -6.69
N ILE A 115 -14.02 -10.14 -6.91
CA ILE A 115 -14.76 -10.94 -5.93
C ILE A 115 -13.97 -12.17 -5.44
N ALA A 116 -12.90 -12.57 -6.12
CA ALA A 116 -12.01 -13.64 -5.65
C ALA A 116 -10.62 -13.56 -6.30
N ASP A 117 -9.60 -13.94 -5.53
CA ASP A 117 -8.20 -14.13 -5.92
C ASP A 117 -7.69 -15.37 -5.18
N GLU A 118 -8.17 -16.52 -5.63
CA GLU A 118 -7.97 -17.79 -4.92
C GLU A 118 -6.52 -18.27 -4.95
N SER A 119 -5.73 -17.86 -5.96
CA SER A 119 -4.29 -18.13 -5.99
C SER A 119 -3.54 -17.45 -4.86
N ASN A 120 -4.03 -16.29 -4.40
CA ASN A 120 -3.52 -15.61 -3.21
C ASN A 120 -4.38 -15.89 -1.96
N GLY A 121 -5.17 -16.97 -1.99
CA GLY A 121 -5.97 -17.42 -0.85
C GLY A 121 -7.20 -16.59 -0.54
N ILE A 122 -7.64 -15.66 -1.40
CA ILE A 122 -8.86 -14.87 -1.22
C ILE A 122 -10.03 -15.60 -1.90
N SER A 123 -10.89 -16.22 -1.12
CA SER A 123 -12.02 -17.01 -1.64
C SER A 123 -13.25 -16.17 -1.97
N GLU A 124 -13.44 -15.04 -1.28
CA GLU A 124 -14.59 -14.16 -1.47
C GLU A 124 -14.29 -12.72 -1.03
N ILE A 125 -14.74 -11.75 -1.83
CA ILE A 125 -14.84 -10.33 -1.50
C ILE A 125 -16.28 -9.91 -1.76
N LYS A 126 -16.96 -9.41 -0.73
CA LYS A 126 -18.31 -8.84 -0.86
C LYS A 126 -18.22 -7.33 -0.93
N TRP A 127 -18.84 -6.75 -1.94
CA TRP A 127 -18.95 -5.31 -2.12
C TRP A 127 -20.34 -4.82 -1.73
N THR A 128 -20.39 -3.62 -1.16
CA THR A 128 -21.63 -2.86 -1.03
C THR A 128 -22.00 -2.25 -2.38
N VAL A 129 -23.27 -1.86 -2.53
CA VAL A 129 -23.75 -1.14 -3.73
C VAL A 129 -23.07 0.21 -3.96
N TYR A 130 -22.38 0.74 -2.95
CA TYR A 130 -21.63 2.00 -3.01
C TYR A 130 -20.15 1.80 -3.38
N GLY A 131 -19.75 0.61 -3.83
CA GLY A 131 -18.37 0.32 -4.24
C GLY A 131 -17.38 0.24 -3.07
N LYS A 132 -17.86 -0.09 -1.86
CA LYS A 132 -17.02 -0.33 -0.68
C LYS A 132 -16.96 -1.82 -0.34
N ILE A 133 -15.82 -2.34 0.08
CA ILE A 133 -15.69 -3.74 0.54
C ILE A 133 -16.46 -3.91 1.85
N GLN A 134 -17.44 -4.79 1.88
CA GLN A 134 -18.17 -5.16 3.10
C GLN A 134 -17.40 -6.21 3.91
N SER A 135 -16.92 -7.26 3.25
CA SER A 135 -16.19 -8.35 3.90
C SER A 135 -15.24 -9.05 2.93
N ILE A 136 -14.20 -9.66 3.48
CA ILE A 136 -13.25 -10.51 2.75
C ILE A 136 -13.12 -11.83 3.51
N ASN A 137 -13.15 -12.96 2.81
CA ASN A 137 -12.75 -14.26 3.32
C ASN A 137 -11.45 -14.67 2.64
N SER A 138 -10.40 -14.89 3.42
CA SER A 138 -9.11 -15.35 2.94
C SER A 138 -8.59 -16.55 3.74
N ALA A 139 -7.50 -17.16 3.27
CA ALA A 139 -6.77 -18.19 4.00
C ALA A 139 -6.27 -17.70 5.37
N ASN A 140 -5.95 -16.40 5.48
CA ASN A 140 -5.44 -15.78 6.71
C ASN A 140 -6.53 -15.46 7.74
N GLY A 141 -7.77 -15.29 7.29
CA GLY A 141 -8.91 -15.01 8.16
C GLY A 141 -10.05 -14.30 7.44
N SER A 142 -11.04 -13.85 8.22
CA SER A 142 -12.15 -13.04 7.69
C SER A 142 -12.05 -11.59 8.14
N LEU A 143 -12.27 -10.66 7.22
CA LEU A 143 -12.38 -9.23 7.47
C LEU A 143 -13.81 -8.75 7.31
N LEU A 144 -14.23 -7.84 8.17
CA LEU A 144 -15.51 -7.13 8.09
C LEU A 144 -15.26 -5.62 8.25
N TYR A 145 -15.87 -4.83 7.37
CA TYR A 145 -15.79 -3.38 7.42
C TYR A 145 -17.17 -2.74 7.60
N LYS A 146 -17.20 -1.57 8.25
CA LYS A 146 -18.37 -0.69 8.28
C LYS A 146 -17.95 0.74 7.95
N TYR A 147 -18.87 1.46 7.33
CA TYR A 147 -18.65 2.80 6.80
C TYR A 147 -19.70 3.77 7.35
N ASP A 148 -19.33 5.05 7.44
CA ASP A 148 -20.30 6.13 7.63
C ASP A 148 -21.04 6.45 6.32
N ALA A 149 -21.97 7.41 6.38
CA ALA A 149 -22.72 7.87 5.20
C ALA A 149 -21.85 8.57 4.14
N GLY A 150 -20.67 9.07 4.52
CA GLY A 150 -19.66 9.64 3.61
C GLY A 150 -18.77 8.58 2.96
N GLY A 151 -18.97 7.30 3.26
CA GLY A 151 -18.17 6.21 2.73
C GLY A 151 -16.78 6.10 3.34
N ASN A 152 -16.54 6.71 4.50
CA ASN A 152 -15.30 6.55 5.25
C ASN A 152 -15.37 5.29 6.12
N ARG A 153 -14.28 4.52 6.18
CA ARG A 153 -14.21 3.35 7.07
C ARG A 153 -14.20 3.81 8.52
N ILE A 154 -15.19 3.34 9.30
CA ILE A 154 -15.35 3.61 10.73
C ILE A 154 -15.08 2.37 11.61
N TYR A 155 -15.09 1.18 11.01
CA TYR A 155 -14.86 -0.08 11.71
C TYR A 155 -14.13 -1.09 10.83
N LYS A 156 -13.17 -1.80 11.43
CA LYS A 156 -12.52 -3.00 10.89
C LYS A 156 -12.58 -4.09 11.96
N GLU A 157 -12.98 -5.29 11.57
CA GLU A 157 -12.85 -6.50 12.38
C GLU A 157 -12.09 -7.55 11.60
N PHE A 158 -11.07 -8.15 12.22
CA PHE A 158 -10.32 -9.26 11.67
C PHE A 158 -10.44 -10.48 12.59
N ARG A 159 -10.77 -11.62 12.00
CA ARG A 159 -10.83 -12.92 12.69
C ARG A 159 -9.75 -13.82 12.08
N PRO A 160 -8.59 -13.96 12.73
CA PRO A 160 -7.50 -14.78 12.19
C PRO A 160 -7.91 -16.26 12.12
N THR A 161 -7.60 -16.94 11.03
CA THR A 161 -7.80 -18.40 10.91
C THR A 161 -6.95 -19.15 11.95
N SER A 162 -5.75 -18.65 12.25
CA SER A 162 -4.82 -19.24 13.22
C SER A 162 -5.26 -19.08 14.68
N SER A 163 -6.15 -18.13 14.98
CA SER A 163 -6.67 -17.88 16.33
C SER A 163 -8.08 -17.30 16.26
N PRO A 164 -9.10 -18.11 15.93
CA PRO A 164 -10.44 -17.61 15.62
C PRO A 164 -11.14 -16.89 16.79
N ALA A 165 -10.75 -17.18 18.02
CA ALA A 165 -11.26 -16.51 19.21
C ALA A 165 -10.65 -15.11 19.43
N ALA A 166 -9.47 -14.84 18.87
CA ALA A 166 -8.75 -13.57 19.03
C ALA A 166 -9.24 -12.52 18.03
N VAL A 167 -10.53 -12.15 18.13
CA VAL A 167 -11.16 -11.20 17.20
C VAL A 167 -10.60 -9.80 17.38
N GLN A 168 -9.84 -9.30 16.41
CA GLN A 168 -9.23 -7.97 16.44
C GLN A 168 -10.21 -6.93 15.89
N ARG A 169 -10.33 -5.79 16.58
CA ARG A 169 -11.26 -4.72 16.23
C ARG A 169 -10.53 -3.39 16.20
N THR A 170 -10.86 -2.58 15.21
CA THR A 170 -10.38 -1.21 15.08
C THR A 170 -11.56 -0.29 14.78
N TRP A 171 -11.71 0.75 15.60
CA TRP A 171 -12.65 1.84 15.38
C TRP A 171 -11.88 3.08 14.97
N TYR A 172 -12.35 3.76 13.93
CA TYR A 172 -11.72 4.96 13.40
C TYR A 172 -12.54 6.17 13.80
N LEU A 173 -11.95 7.07 14.59
CA LEU A 173 -12.49 8.39 14.86
C LEU A 173 -11.97 9.35 13.80
N ARG A 174 -12.88 10.08 13.17
CA ARG A 174 -12.57 10.99 12.08
C ARG A 174 -13.06 12.40 12.35
N ASP A 175 -12.43 13.37 11.71
CA ASP A 175 -12.94 14.74 11.65
C ASP A 175 -14.09 14.86 10.63
N PRO A 176 -14.76 16.02 10.54
CA PRO A 176 -15.83 16.24 9.56
C PRO A 176 -15.42 16.13 8.09
N HIS A 177 -14.12 16.26 7.78
CA HIS A 177 -13.58 16.11 6.42
C HIS A 177 -13.20 14.66 6.10
N GLY A 178 -13.40 13.73 7.04
CA GLY A 178 -13.12 12.30 6.87
C GLY A 178 -11.69 11.90 7.22
N GLN A 179 -10.84 12.80 7.73
CA GLN A 179 -9.47 12.48 8.13
C GLN A 179 -9.46 11.72 9.46
N VAL A 180 -8.63 10.67 9.60
CA VAL A 180 -8.53 9.89 10.85
C VAL A 180 -7.83 10.73 11.92
N LEU A 181 -8.51 11.00 13.02
CA LEU A 181 -7.95 11.69 14.19
C LEU A 181 -7.38 10.69 15.20
N ALA A 182 -8.08 9.59 15.43
CA ALA A 182 -7.67 8.58 16.40
C ALA A 182 -8.17 7.20 16.00
N THR A 183 -7.55 6.18 16.55
CA THR A 183 -8.01 4.79 16.48
C THR A 183 -8.19 4.25 17.88
N TYR A 184 -9.26 3.49 18.04
CA TYR A 184 -9.47 2.65 19.19
C TYR A 184 -9.42 1.20 18.74
N GLY A 185 -9.06 0.30 19.64
CA GLY A 185 -8.98 -1.11 19.32
C GLY A 185 -8.81 -1.95 20.57
N ASN A 186 -8.97 -3.25 20.42
CA ASN A 186 -8.66 -4.20 21.48
C ASN A 186 -7.21 -4.72 21.35
N THR A 187 -6.75 -5.48 22.33
CA THR A 187 -5.40 -6.08 22.31
C THR A 187 -5.52 -7.59 22.21
N ASN A 188 -4.91 -8.21 21.20
CA ASN A 188 -4.89 -9.66 21.01
C ASN A 188 -6.27 -10.34 21.11
N GLY A 189 -7.33 -9.65 20.68
CA GLY A 189 -8.69 -10.18 20.70
C GLY A 189 -9.41 -10.11 22.04
N ASP A 190 -8.86 -9.40 23.03
CA ASP A 190 -9.54 -9.19 24.31
C ASP A 190 -10.86 -8.41 24.16
N ASN A 191 -11.62 -8.36 25.26
CA ASN A 191 -12.89 -7.63 25.32
C ASN A 191 -12.72 -6.17 25.78
N ALA A 192 -11.48 -5.75 26.04
CA ALA A 192 -11.17 -4.39 26.45
C ALA A 192 -11.08 -3.47 25.22
N THR A 193 -11.19 -2.16 25.47
CA THR A 193 -10.97 -1.15 24.43
C THR A 193 -9.87 -0.23 24.87
N TYR A 194 -8.93 0.02 23.97
CA TYR A 194 -7.78 0.87 24.16
C TYR A 194 -7.84 2.02 23.17
N TRP A 195 -7.47 3.22 23.61
CA TRP A 195 -7.06 4.28 22.72
C TRP A 195 -5.69 3.88 22.15
N LYS A 196 -5.68 3.43 20.90
CA LYS A 196 -4.48 2.88 20.27
C LYS A 196 -3.58 4.01 19.79
N GLU A 197 -4.12 4.88 18.94
CA GLU A 197 -3.33 5.95 18.32
C GLU A 197 -4.10 7.27 18.29
N GLN A 198 -3.37 8.37 18.43
CA GLN A 198 -3.80 9.74 18.16
C GLN A 198 -2.89 10.31 17.08
N TYR A 199 -3.47 10.77 15.99
CA TYR A 199 -2.72 11.18 14.82
C TYR A 199 -2.26 12.62 14.97
N LEU A 200 -1.06 12.90 14.46
CA LEU A 200 -0.44 14.22 14.48
C LEU A 200 -0.34 14.73 13.05
N TYR A 201 -0.92 15.91 12.79
CA TYR A 201 -0.99 16.51 11.47
C TYR A 201 -0.33 17.89 11.42
N GLY A 202 0.28 18.20 10.28
CA GLY A 202 0.64 19.53 9.82
C GLY A 202 -0.15 19.83 8.54
N SER A 203 0.53 20.06 7.42
CA SER A 203 -0.08 19.99 6.09
C SER A 203 -0.42 18.55 5.68
N SER A 204 0.26 17.58 6.27
CA SER A 204 0.09 16.14 6.10
C SER A 204 0.15 15.42 7.43
N ARG A 205 -0.07 14.10 7.42
CA ARG A 205 0.29 13.28 8.59
C ARG A 205 1.79 13.41 8.85
N LEU A 206 2.15 13.73 10.08
CA LEU A 206 3.53 13.82 10.57
C LEU A 206 3.92 12.57 11.37
N GLY A 207 2.92 11.85 11.88
CA GLY A 207 3.11 10.72 12.77
C GLY A 207 1.91 10.48 13.67
N MET A 208 2.15 9.81 14.78
CA MET A 208 1.13 9.49 15.78
C MET A 208 1.71 9.37 17.19
N TRP A 209 0.90 9.72 18.17
CA TRP A 209 1.06 9.33 19.56
C TRP A 209 0.35 7.99 19.78
N GLN A 210 1.01 7.06 20.46
CA GLN A 210 0.56 5.68 20.72
C GLN A 210 0.38 5.49 22.23
N PRO A 211 -0.73 5.99 22.81
CA PRO A 211 -0.96 5.88 24.25
C PRO A 211 -1.25 4.45 24.71
N ASP A 212 -1.75 3.59 23.82
CA ASP A 212 -2.21 2.22 24.12
C ASP A 212 -2.98 2.14 25.46
N MET A 213 -3.84 3.13 25.68
CA MET A 213 -4.44 3.40 26.99
C MET A 213 -5.78 2.70 27.10
N LEU A 214 -5.96 1.88 28.13
CA LEU A 214 -7.24 1.23 28.43
C LEU A 214 -8.32 2.29 28.69
N VAL A 215 -9.41 2.25 27.92
CA VAL A 215 -10.56 3.16 28.05
C VAL A 215 -11.86 2.43 28.42
N SER A 216 -11.91 1.11 28.32
CA SER A 216 -13.05 0.28 28.75
C SER A 216 -12.62 -1.17 28.98
N GLY A 217 -13.29 -1.89 29.89
CA GLY A 217 -13.02 -3.30 30.20
C GLY A 217 -12.13 -3.56 31.43
N GLY A 218 -11.94 -2.54 32.28
CA GLY A 218 -11.16 -2.63 33.52
C GLY A 218 -10.95 -1.25 34.16
N THR A 219 -9.91 -1.09 34.97
CA THR A 219 -9.49 0.21 35.51
C THR A 219 -8.95 1.08 34.39
N VAL A 220 -9.71 2.10 33.98
CA VAL A 220 -9.33 3.00 32.88
C VAL A 220 -8.03 3.75 33.18
N GLY A 221 -7.23 3.98 32.14
CA GLY A 221 -5.97 4.72 32.23
C GLY A 221 -6.16 6.22 32.37
N ASN A 222 -5.09 6.91 32.77
CA ASN A 222 -5.06 8.37 32.89
C ASN A 222 -4.19 8.97 31.77
N ALA A 223 -4.84 9.66 30.83
CA ALA A 223 -4.16 10.28 29.70
C ALA A 223 -3.10 11.30 30.14
N GLY A 224 -3.34 12.07 31.21
CA GLY A 224 -2.40 13.06 31.74
C GLY A 224 -1.12 12.43 32.29
N SER A 225 -1.18 11.21 32.83
CA SER A 225 0.01 10.48 33.30
C SER A 225 0.81 9.84 32.17
N ILE A 226 0.17 9.56 31.04
CA ILE A 226 0.81 9.00 29.84
C ILE A 226 1.38 10.12 28.96
N TRP A 227 0.71 11.27 28.95
CA TRP A 227 1.13 12.47 28.26
C TRP A 227 2.45 12.97 28.84
N GLY A 228 3.51 12.96 28.03
CA GLY A 228 4.86 13.34 28.45
C GLY A 228 5.81 12.16 28.68
N GLN A 229 5.32 10.92 28.64
CA GLN A 229 6.22 9.76 28.57
C GLN A 229 6.93 9.73 27.20
N GLY A 230 8.24 9.51 27.23
CA GLY A 230 9.05 9.31 26.02
C GLY A 230 8.72 8.00 25.31
N ASN A 231 9.18 7.89 24.06
CA ASN A 231 9.01 6.73 23.20
C ASN A 231 7.54 6.34 22.94
N ARG A 232 6.61 7.28 23.09
CA ARG A 232 5.18 7.10 22.81
C ARG A 232 4.74 7.78 21.53
N LYS A 233 5.63 8.44 20.80
CA LYS A 233 5.30 8.95 19.46
C LYS A 233 6.16 8.28 18.40
N ARG A 234 5.59 8.17 17.21
CA ARG A 234 6.25 7.71 16.00
C ARG A 234 6.10 8.82 14.96
N TYR A 235 7.22 9.37 14.49
CA TYR A 235 7.23 10.34 13.41
C TYR A 235 7.56 9.65 12.09
N GLU A 236 6.89 10.07 11.03
CA GLU A 236 7.08 9.53 9.67
C GLU A 236 8.19 10.32 8.95
N LEU A 237 9.11 9.60 8.30
CA LEU A 237 10.04 10.15 7.32
C LEU A 237 9.53 9.78 5.93
N THR A 238 8.90 10.75 5.26
CA THR A 238 8.26 10.54 3.96
C THR A 238 9.09 11.07 2.80
N ASN A 239 8.94 10.47 1.62
CA ASN A 239 9.48 11.05 0.38
C ASN A 239 8.49 12.07 -0.25
N HIS A 240 8.84 12.57 -1.44
CA HIS A 240 8.03 13.56 -2.18
C HIS A 240 6.66 13.04 -2.66
N LEU A 241 6.46 11.73 -2.67
CA LEU A 241 5.19 11.08 -3.02
C LEU A 241 4.33 10.80 -1.79
N GLY A 242 4.83 11.10 -0.59
CA GLY A 242 4.16 10.74 0.67
C GLY A 242 4.36 9.27 1.07
N ASN A 243 5.27 8.53 0.43
CA ASN A 243 5.62 7.18 0.88
C ASN A 243 6.34 7.28 2.22
N VAL A 244 5.91 6.52 3.22
CA VAL A 244 6.59 6.44 4.52
C VAL A 244 7.82 5.55 4.40
N LEU A 245 9.01 6.15 4.30
CA LEU A 245 10.26 5.40 4.16
C LEU A 245 10.79 4.91 5.51
N ALA A 246 10.54 5.63 6.58
CA ALA A 246 10.92 5.21 7.92
C ALA A 246 10.03 5.81 8.99
N THR A 247 10.04 5.21 10.18
CA THR A 247 9.48 5.84 11.39
C THR A 247 10.50 5.92 12.50
N ILE A 248 10.45 7.00 13.28
CA ILE A 248 11.41 7.28 14.36
C ILE A 248 10.74 7.65 15.69
N SER A 249 11.43 7.43 16.81
CA SER A 249 10.99 7.82 18.15
C SER A 249 10.95 9.34 18.35
N ASP A 250 10.16 9.79 19.33
CA ASP A 250 10.25 11.13 19.92
C ASP A 250 11.32 11.27 20.99
N GLU A 251 11.81 10.15 21.51
CA GLU A 251 12.91 10.11 22.46
C GLU A 251 14.26 9.97 21.75
N LYS A 252 15.29 10.65 22.26
CA LYS A 252 16.67 10.51 21.79
C LYS A 252 17.47 9.68 22.78
N SER A 253 18.28 8.77 22.26
CA SER A 253 19.34 8.07 23.02
C SER A 253 20.71 8.50 22.47
N GLY A 254 21.54 9.11 23.32
CA GLY A 254 22.87 9.60 22.90
C GLY A 254 22.84 10.62 21.75
N GLY A 255 21.75 11.38 21.61
CA GLY A 255 21.54 12.36 20.54
C GLY A 255 20.82 11.82 19.30
N ASN A 256 20.63 10.50 19.18
CA ASN A 256 20.00 9.85 18.04
C ASN A 256 18.56 9.43 18.35
N ALA A 257 17.65 9.55 17.38
CA ALA A 257 16.34 8.92 17.46
C ALA A 257 16.44 7.43 17.09
N THR A 258 15.60 6.60 17.70
CA THR A 258 15.48 5.18 17.37
C THR A 258 14.64 5.02 16.11
N ALA A 259 15.16 4.33 15.09
CA ALA A 259 14.36 3.92 13.93
C ALA A 259 13.51 2.69 14.29
N PHE A 260 12.23 2.71 13.93
CA PHE A 260 11.27 1.62 14.17
C PHE A 260 10.95 0.81 12.93
N ASN A 261 10.94 1.46 11.78
CA ASN A 261 10.77 0.81 10.49
C ASN A 261 11.58 1.56 9.44
N GLN A 262 12.06 0.84 8.43
CA GLN A 262 12.65 1.34 7.21
C GLN A 262 12.13 0.50 6.05
N THR A 263 11.70 1.14 4.97
CA THR A 263 11.14 0.47 3.79
C THR A 263 11.40 1.31 2.56
N ASP A 264 12.14 0.74 1.61
CA ASP A 264 12.14 1.25 0.24
C ASP A 264 11.03 0.59 -0.58
N TYR A 265 10.50 1.33 -1.54
CA TYR A 265 9.40 0.88 -2.40
C TYR A 265 9.84 0.77 -3.85
N THR A 266 9.33 -0.25 -4.54
CA THR A 266 9.27 -0.23 -6.01
C THR A 266 8.35 0.93 -6.46
N PRO A 267 8.40 1.36 -7.73
CA PRO A 267 7.61 2.46 -8.25
C PRO A 267 6.11 2.30 -7.97
N PHE A 268 5.57 1.09 -8.11
CA PHE A 268 4.15 0.81 -7.82
C PHE A 268 3.88 0.52 -6.34
N GLY A 269 4.85 0.68 -5.44
CA GLY A 269 4.63 0.65 -4.00
C GLY A 269 4.83 -0.71 -3.34
N ALA A 270 5.32 -1.72 -4.05
CA ALA A 270 5.68 -2.99 -3.43
C ALA A 270 6.92 -2.77 -2.57
N GLN A 271 7.02 -3.45 -1.43
CA GLN A 271 8.24 -3.38 -0.64
C GLN A 271 9.41 -3.94 -1.45
N MET A 272 10.51 -3.19 -1.50
CA MET A 272 11.67 -3.57 -2.29
C MET A 272 12.45 -4.68 -1.57
N ASP A 273 12.67 -5.80 -2.26
CA ASP A 273 13.43 -6.93 -1.69
C ASP A 273 14.79 -6.49 -1.14
N GLY A 274 15.11 -6.96 0.07
CA GLY A 274 16.33 -6.62 0.80
C GLY A 274 16.42 -5.19 1.34
N ALA A 275 15.36 -4.39 1.21
CA ALA A 275 15.32 -2.99 1.67
C ALA A 275 14.15 -2.73 2.64
N VAL A 276 13.88 -3.71 3.50
CA VAL A 276 12.87 -3.64 4.56
C VAL A 276 13.53 -4.02 5.89
N TRP A 277 13.30 -3.23 6.93
CA TRP A 277 13.77 -3.50 8.28
C TRP A 277 12.82 -2.92 9.31
N ASN A 278 12.54 -3.64 10.39
CA ASN A 278 11.69 -3.17 11.48
C ASN A 278 12.22 -3.55 12.86
N LEU A 279 12.08 -2.65 13.82
CA LEU A 279 12.41 -2.83 15.24
C LEU A 279 11.19 -3.34 16.00
N GLY A 280 10.75 -4.55 15.70
CA GLY A 280 9.65 -5.22 16.40
C GLY A 280 8.27 -4.63 16.08
N GLY A 281 7.48 -5.39 15.32
CA GLY A 281 6.16 -4.98 14.84
C GLY A 281 6.23 -4.23 13.49
N SER A 282 5.10 -4.22 12.78
CA SER A 282 4.97 -3.51 11.50
C SER A 282 4.35 -2.13 11.73
N TYR A 283 4.79 -1.14 10.94
CA TYR A 283 4.12 0.15 10.88
C TYR A 283 3.00 0.09 9.85
N LYS A 284 1.82 0.64 10.14
CA LYS A 284 0.63 0.39 9.31
C LYS A 284 0.48 1.26 8.05
N TYR A 285 1.30 2.29 7.88
CA TYR A 285 1.24 3.17 6.70
C TYR A 285 2.48 3.01 5.83
N GLY A 286 2.32 3.16 4.52
CA GLY A 286 3.42 3.00 3.57
C GLY A 286 3.28 3.85 2.32
N PHE A 287 3.10 3.20 1.17
CA PHE A 287 2.97 3.82 -0.14
C PHE A 287 1.83 4.86 -0.20
N ASN A 288 2.09 6.03 -0.79
CA ASN A 288 1.18 7.20 -0.84
C ASN A 288 0.54 7.55 0.52
N GLY A 289 1.20 7.24 1.63
CA GLY A 289 0.66 7.45 2.99
C GLY A 289 -0.57 6.60 3.33
N GLN A 290 -0.90 5.62 2.50
CA GLN A 290 -2.08 4.76 2.63
C GLN A 290 -1.88 3.66 3.69
N GLU A 291 -2.99 3.24 4.30
CA GLU A 291 -2.97 2.17 5.30
C GLU A 291 -2.73 0.84 4.58
N LYS A 292 -1.89 -0.01 5.16
CA LYS A 292 -1.69 -1.39 4.71
C LYS A 292 -2.82 -2.28 5.24
N SER A 293 -3.26 -3.20 4.41
CA SER A 293 -4.21 -4.27 4.75
C SER A 293 -3.45 -5.59 4.92
N ASP A 294 -2.50 -5.61 5.86
CA ASP A 294 -1.55 -6.72 6.06
C ASP A 294 -2.26 -8.05 6.38
N GLU A 295 -3.50 -8.01 6.87
CA GLU A 295 -4.33 -9.18 7.17
C GLU A 295 -4.76 -9.96 5.91
N ILE A 296 -4.68 -9.34 4.71
CA ILE A 296 -5.12 -9.96 3.45
C ILE A 296 -4.02 -10.84 2.87
N LYS A 297 -2.88 -10.24 2.53
CA LYS A 297 -1.79 -10.87 1.74
C LYS A 297 -0.43 -10.81 2.47
N GLY A 298 -0.43 -10.51 3.77
CA GLY A 298 0.79 -10.27 4.53
C GLY A 298 1.31 -8.83 4.38
N GLU A 299 2.45 -8.58 5.02
CA GLU A 299 2.98 -7.24 5.19
C GLU A 299 3.26 -6.54 3.84
N GLY A 300 2.70 -5.34 3.66
CA GLY A 300 3.03 -4.47 2.52
C GLY A 300 2.48 -4.92 1.17
N ASN A 301 1.64 -5.97 1.15
CA ASN A 301 1.13 -6.59 -0.08
C ASN A 301 -0.29 -6.15 -0.45
N SER A 302 -0.90 -5.27 0.33
CA SER A 302 -2.19 -4.67 0.03
C SER A 302 -2.29 -3.30 0.70
N TYR A 303 -2.77 -2.30 -0.05
CA TYR A 303 -3.04 -0.96 0.46
C TYR A 303 -4.50 -0.59 0.27
N THR A 304 -5.02 0.19 1.21
CA THR A 304 -6.42 0.61 1.23
C THR A 304 -6.52 2.12 1.28
N ALA A 305 -7.45 2.66 0.50
CA ALA A 305 -7.83 4.07 0.52
C ALA A 305 -9.35 4.17 0.45
N GLN A 306 -9.87 5.40 0.42
CA GLN A 306 -11.31 5.61 0.46
C GLN A 306 -12.04 4.91 -0.69
N PHE A 307 -11.49 4.93 -1.91
CA PHE A 307 -12.16 4.47 -3.11
C PHE A 307 -11.53 3.23 -3.76
N TRP A 308 -10.55 2.59 -3.10
CA TRP A 308 -9.96 1.36 -3.62
C TRP A 308 -9.43 0.40 -2.54
N GLU A 309 -9.16 -0.81 -3.00
CA GLU A 309 -8.13 -1.69 -2.45
C GLU A 309 -7.12 -1.97 -3.58
N TYR A 310 -5.83 -2.01 -3.25
CA TYR A 310 -4.74 -1.98 -4.22
C TYR A 310 -3.70 -3.06 -3.92
N ASP A 311 -3.33 -3.84 -4.94
CA ASP A 311 -2.20 -4.77 -4.88
C ASP A 311 -0.96 -4.11 -5.53
N PRO A 312 0.03 -3.68 -4.72
CA PRO A 312 1.21 -2.99 -5.21
C PRO A 312 2.17 -3.90 -5.98
N ARG A 313 2.11 -5.22 -5.74
CA ARG A 313 3.03 -6.19 -6.34
C ARG A 313 2.76 -6.34 -7.83
N ILE A 314 1.51 -6.16 -8.23
CA ILE A 314 1.05 -6.24 -9.62
C ILE A 314 0.53 -4.89 -10.18
N GLY A 315 0.63 -3.81 -9.40
CA GLY A 315 0.28 -2.46 -9.85
C GLY A 315 -1.21 -2.27 -10.18
N ARG A 316 -2.11 -2.90 -9.41
CA ARG A 316 -3.54 -3.01 -9.78
C ARG A 316 -4.51 -2.74 -8.63
N ARG A 317 -5.53 -1.93 -8.91
CA ARG A 317 -6.71 -1.75 -8.04
C ARG A 317 -7.74 -2.87 -8.22
N TRP A 318 -8.54 -3.14 -7.18
CA TRP A 318 -9.51 -4.23 -7.14
C TRP A 318 -10.90 -3.88 -7.71
N ASN A 319 -11.20 -2.60 -7.85
CA ASN A 319 -12.45 -2.06 -8.39
C ASN A 319 -12.15 -1.08 -9.51
N LEU A 320 -13.16 -0.72 -10.31
CA LEU A 320 -13.01 0.35 -11.30
C LEU A 320 -12.80 1.69 -10.60
N ASP A 321 -12.02 2.55 -11.25
CA ASP A 321 -11.88 3.94 -10.88
C ASP A 321 -13.23 4.67 -10.95
N PRO A 322 -13.69 5.30 -9.84
CA PRO A 322 -14.90 6.11 -9.88
C PRO A 322 -14.74 7.40 -10.71
N LYS A 323 -13.53 7.88 -10.98
CA LYS A 323 -13.24 9.02 -11.85
C LYS A 323 -12.14 8.66 -12.87
N PRO A 324 -12.45 7.76 -13.82
CA PRO A 324 -11.45 7.23 -14.74
C PRO A 324 -10.93 8.32 -15.69
N ILE A 325 -9.65 8.20 -16.07
CA ILE A 325 -9.02 9.06 -17.07
C ILE A 325 -9.36 8.54 -18.47
N ALA A 326 -9.90 9.42 -19.32
CA ALA A 326 -10.22 9.07 -20.71
C ALA A 326 -9.00 8.51 -21.47
N GLY A 327 -9.18 7.40 -22.17
CA GLY A 327 -8.11 6.72 -22.92
C GLY A 327 -7.21 5.81 -22.07
N LEU A 328 -7.45 5.72 -20.75
CA LEU A 328 -6.84 4.71 -19.89
C LEU A 328 -7.88 3.71 -19.40
N SER A 329 -7.44 2.49 -19.15
CA SER A 329 -8.23 1.49 -18.44
C SER A 329 -8.58 2.00 -17.04
N ALA A 330 -9.82 1.77 -16.60
CA ALA A 330 -10.29 2.14 -15.27
C ALA A 330 -9.64 1.31 -14.13
N TYR A 331 -8.77 0.33 -14.45
CA TYR A 331 -7.94 -0.40 -13.49
C TYR A 331 -6.51 0.13 -13.40
N VAL A 332 -6.15 1.12 -14.22
CA VAL A 332 -4.81 1.73 -14.20
C VAL A 332 -4.63 2.51 -12.91
N VAL A 333 -3.46 2.34 -12.30
CA VAL A 333 -3.07 3.03 -11.08
C VAL A 333 -2.01 4.09 -11.42
N LEU A 334 -2.20 5.30 -10.89
CA LEU A 334 -1.26 6.43 -11.04
C LEU A 334 -0.91 6.77 -12.49
N ALA A 335 -1.84 6.52 -13.42
CA ALA A 335 -1.66 6.63 -14.86
C ALA A 335 -0.38 5.92 -15.39
N ASN A 336 0.07 4.86 -14.72
CA ASN A 336 1.34 4.16 -14.95
C ASN A 336 2.60 5.05 -14.86
N ALA A 337 2.55 6.15 -14.09
CA ALA A 337 3.68 7.04 -13.88
C ALA A 337 3.87 7.38 -12.39
N PRO A 338 4.09 6.36 -11.53
CA PRO A 338 4.03 6.50 -10.08
C PRO A 338 5.27 7.22 -9.47
N LEU A 339 6.07 7.91 -10.29
CA LEU A 339 7.24 8.68 -9.86
C LEU A 339 6.94 10.15 -9.59
N TRP A 340 5.84 10.64 -10.17
CA TRP A 340 5.35 12.01 -10.02
C TRP A 340 3.83 12.05 -9.87
N HIS A 341 3.16 10.90 -9.94
CA HIS A 341 1.74 10.79 -9.68
C HIS A 341 1.49 10.16 -8.32
N VAL A 342 0.52 10.73 -7.60
CA VAL A 342 -0.03 10.18 -6.36
C VAL A 342 -1.55 10.12 -6.47
N ASP A 343 -2.17 9.27 -5.67
CA ASP A 343 -3.62 9.16 -5.56
C ASP A 343 -3.93 8.78 -4.11
N PHE A 344 -4.18 9.79 -3.28
CA PHE A 344 -4.31 9.59 -1.84
C PHE A 344 -5.62 8.91 -1.45
N LEU A 345 -6.68 9.08 -2.25
CA LEU A 345 -8.01 8.56 -1.98
C LEU A 345 -8.36 7.33 -2.84
N GLY A 346 -7.62 7.07 -3.91
CA GLY A 346 -7.88 5.99 -4.87
C GLY A 346 -8.94 6.33 -5.93
N ASP A 347 -9.19 7.62 -6.15
CA ASP A 347 -10.16 8.11 -7.14
C ASP A 347 -9.59 9.13 -8.13
N THR A 348 -8.46 9.78 -7.83
CA THR A 348 -7.95 10.87 -8.66
C THR A 348 -6.44 10.86 -8.64
N THR A 349 -5.85 10.56 -9.80
CA THR A 349 -4.42 10.71 -9.99
C THR A 349 -4.04 12.20 -10.07
N VAL A 350 -3.19 12.65 -9.17
CA VAL A 350 -2.67 14.04 -9.14
C VAL A 350 -1.16 14.05 -9.37
N ILE A 351 -0.68 15.11 -10.03
CA ILE A 351 0.76 15.34 -10.23
C ILE A 351 1.31 16.06 -9.00
N VAL A 352 2.41 15.56 -8.46
CA VAL A 352 3.19 16.23 -7.42
C VAL A 352 3.99 17.37 -8.07
N PRO A 353 3.69 18.66 -7.79
CA PRO A 353 4.57 19.74 -8.20
C PRO A 353 5.88 19.60 -7.42
N ILE A 354 7.01 19.71 -8.11
CA ILE A 354 8.36 19.48 -7.56
C ILE A 354 8.71 20.46 -6.41
N PHE A 355 7.83 21.44 -6.11
CA PHE A 355 8.02 22.45 -5.05
C PHE A 355 6.76 22.82 -4.24
N GLU A 356 5.63 22.10 -4.35
CA GLU A 356 4.45 22.37 -3.51
C GLU A 356 3.89 21.10 -2.85
N SER A 357 3.48 21.25 -1.59
CA SER A 357 2.76 20.25 -0.82
C SER A 357 1.46 19.86 -1.54
N VAL A 358 1.34 18.60 -1.97
CA VAL A 358 0.16 18.04 -2.67
C VAL A 358 -0.87 17.43 -1.74
N TRP A 359 -0.62 17.49 -0.43
CA TRP A 359 -1.66 17.16 0.53
C TRP A 359 -2.81 18.14 0.34
N PRO A 360 -4.07 17.70 0.47
CA PRO A 360 -5.20 18.64 0.47
C PRO A 360 -4.87 19.74 1.47
N ASP A 361 -4.67 20.97 0.98
CA ASP A 361 -4.35 22.11 1.83
C ASP A 361 -5.51 22.29 2.81
N ILE A 362 -5.40 21.74 4.03
CA ILE A 362 -6.43 21.79 5.07
C ILE A 362 -6.68 23.25 5.51
N TYR A 363 -5.81 24.20 5.12
CA TYR A 363 -5.86 25.59 5.56
C TYR A 363 -5.92 26.66 4.45
N ARG A 364 -6.05 26.32 3.16
CA ARG A 364 -6.12 27.37 2.11
C ARG A 364 -7.48 28.05 1.94
N ASN A 365 -8.53 27.60 2.63
CA ASN A 365 -9.87 28.19 2.50
C ASN A 365 -10.30 29.09 3.67
N HIS A 366 -9.35 29.73 4.35
CA HIS A 366 -9.66 30.82 5.27
C HIS A 366 -8.66 31.97 5.14
N LEU A 367 -8.88 32.81 4.12
CA LEU A 367 -8.90 34.28 4.22
C LEU A 367 -9.71 34.84 3.05
#